data_AF-F0JJX1-F1
#
_entry.id   AF-F0JJX1-F1
#
_cell.length_a   1.000
_cell.length_b   1.000
_cell.length_c   1.000
_cell.angle_alpha   90.00
_cell.angle_beta   90.00
_cell.angle_gamma   90.00
#
_symmetry.space_group_name_H-M   'P 1'
#
loop_
_entity.id
_entity.type
_entity.pdbx_description
1 polymer ?
#
loop_
_entity_poly.entity_id
_entity_poly.type
_entity_poly.pdbx_seq_one_letter_code
_entity_poly.pdbx_strand_id
1 'polypeptide(L)'
;MRKQLTAITVIVLLMAAALPALADSVTLGDRYFQRAWRVYVTRNNAKAIEYFKGSAKAYGEALTQEPRGRTMNFQSSLDKAGIAMYFAGEYDLCIKTLNEAMGDKDKIWDAALFIALAQGRKGDQEATLKAFDKFLDANSSQRLITSEMARVLPGVKQGTIALKDAIDAIEKETQHQFVENVARYNGRPGLIPATDACGGAYWWRKNSTPCTRNALRFE
;
A
#
# COMPACT_ATOMS: atom_id res chain seq x y z
N MET A 1 40.63 -35.12 -34.34
CA MET A 1 39.69 -34.95 -33.20
C MET A 1 39.65 -33.50 -32.67
N ARG A 2 39.45 -32.49 -33.53
CA ARG A 2 39.50 -31.06 -33.13
C ARG A 2 38.29 -30.24 -33.57
N LYS A 3 37.29 -30.87 -34.21
CA LYS A 3 36.10 -30.21 -34.78
C LYS A 3 34.81 -30.41 -33.97
N GLN A 4 34.82 -31.25 -32.94
CA GLN A 4 33.64 -31.47 -32.08
C GLN A 4 33.65 -30.62 -30.80
N LEU A 5 34.78 -30.04 -30.41
CA LEU A 5 34.90 -29.20 -29.22
C LEU A 5 34.45 -27.74 -29.43
N THR A 6 34.37 -27.27 -30.67
CA THR A 6 33.96 -25.88 -30.98
C THR A 6 32.44 -25.70 -31.08
N ALA A 7 31.68 -26.78 -31.27
CA ALA A 7 30.22 -26.69 -31.39
C ALA A 7 29.50 -26.63 -30.02
N ILE A 8 30.12 -27.11 -28.95
CA ILE A 8 29.50 -27.18 -27.62
C ILE A 8 29.61 -25.83 -26.88
N THR A 9 30.62 -25.01 -27.17
CA THR A 9 30.84 -23.74 -26.47
C THR A 9 29.90 -22.61 -26.91
N VAL A 10 29.34 -22.68 -28.13
CA VAL A 10 28.43 -21.63 -28.66
C VAL A 10 27.00 -21.80 -28.14
N ILE A 11 26.57 -23.03 -27.81
CA ILE A 11 25.20 -23.28 -27.32
C ILE A 11 25.04 -22.90 -25.84
N VAL A 12 26.10 -22.98 -25.03
CA VAL A 12 26.05 -22.55 -23.62
C VAL A 12 26.06 -21.02 -23.48
N LEU A 13 26.69 -20.29 -24.42
CA LEU A 13 26.70 -18.83 -24.40
C LEU A 13 25.39 -18.20 -24.91
N LEU A 14 24.61 -18.90 -25.74
CA LEU A 14 23.31 -18.41 -26.23
C LEU A 14 22.14 -18.62 -25.25
N MET A 15 22.28 -19.52 -24.27
CA MET A 15 21.27 -19.70 -23.21
C MET A 15 21.41 -18.73 -22.03
N ALA A 16 22.50 -17.97 -21.95
CA ALA A 16 22.69 -16.95 -20.92
C ALA A 16 22.03 -15.59 -21.24
N ALA A 17 21.52 -15.40 -22.47
CA ALA A 17 21.04 -14.10 -22.95
C ALA A 17 19.51 -13.92 -22.98
N ALA A 18 18.74 -14.90 -22.49
CA ALA A 18 17.27 -14.86 -22.56
C ALA A 18 16.56 -15.12 -21.23
N LEU A 19 17.22 -14.88 -20.09
CA LEU A 19 16.46 -14.57 -18.88
C LEU A 19 16.03 -13.11 -19.05
N PRO A 20 14.76 -12.78 -19.35
CA PRO A 20 14.28 -11.47 -18.96
C PRO A 20 14.68 -11.34 -17.49
N ALA A 21 15.31 -10.23 -17.11
CA ALA A 21 15.44 -9.89 -15.71
C ALA A 21 14.01 -9.85 -15.17
N LEU A 22 13.53 -10.98 -14.67
CA LEU A 22 12.21 -11.15 -14.09
C LEU A 22 12.26 -10.19 -12.92
N ALA A 23 11.66 -9.03 -13.12
CA ALA A 23 11.65 -8.01 -12.10
C ALA A 23 11.02 -8.66 -10.87
N ASP A 24 11.77 -8.67 -9.77
CA ASP A 24 11.30 -9.13 -8.47
C ASP A 24 9.84 -8.68 -8.26
N SER A 25 8.94 -9.62 -7.96
CA SER A 25 7.50 -9.36 -7.86
C SER A 25 7.21 -8.20 -6.90
N VAL A 26 8.05 -7.98 -5.87
CA VAL A 26 7.98 -6.82 -4.98
C VAL A 26 8.24 -5.51 -5.74
N THR A 27 9.26 -5.47 -6.60
CA THR A 27 9.60 -4.31 -7.43
C THR A 27 8.51 -4.02 -8.46
N LEU A 28 7.86 -5.06 -9.00
CA LEU A 28 6.70 -4.89 -9.86
C LEU A 28 5.50 -4.32 -9.08
N GLY A 29 5.23 -4.85 -7.88
CA GLY A 29 4.24 -4.34 -6.95
C GLY A 29 4.45 -2.85 -6.64
N ASP A 30 5.67 -2.47 -6.26
CA ASP A 30 6.04 -1.07 -5.99
C ASP A 30 5.77 -0.13 -7.16
N ARG A 31 6.08 -0.56 -8.39
CA ARG A 31 5.84 0.24 -9.60
C ARG A 31 4.35 0.43 -9.87
N TYR A 32 3.54 -0.61 -9.70
CA TYR A 32 2.09 -0.50 -9.82
C TYR A 32 1.49 0.35 -8.71
N PHE A 33 1.92 0.14 -7.46
CA PHE A 33 1.50 0.95 -6.31
C PHE A 33 1.79 2.43 -6.55
N GLN A 34 3.00 2.78 -7.01
CA GLN A 34 3.36 4.16 -7.33
C GLN A 34 2.43 4.77 -8.39
N ARG A 35 2.13 4.03 -9.46
CA ARG A 35 1.20 4.48 -10.52
C ARG A 35 -0.22 4.64 -9.98
N ALA A 36 -0.68 3.68 -9.18
CA ALA A 36 -1.98 3.71 -8.53
C ALA A 36 -2.10 4.95 -7.63
N TRP A 37 -1.13 5.15 -6.75
CA TRP A 37 -1.12 6.24 -5.79
C TRP A 37 -1.11 7.61 -6.45
N ARG A 38 -0.27 7.80 -7.48
CA ARG A 38 -0.21 9.04 -8.25
C ARG A 38 -1.57 9.43 -8.83
N VAL A 39 -2.33 8.45 -9.29
CA VAL A 39 -3.64 8.64 -9.92
C VAL A 39 -4.76 8.73 -8.87
N TYR A 40 -4.62 8.03 -7.75
CA TYR A 40 -5.53 8.10 -6.61
C TYR A 40 -5.57 9.49 -5.98
N VAL A 41 -4.40 10.12 -5.79
CA VAL A 41 -4.31 11.46 -5.19
C VAL A 41 -4.66 12.60 -6.18
N THR A 42 -4.92 12.27 -7.45
CA THR A 42 -5.56 13.18 -8.42
C THR A 42 -7.05 12.89 -8.59
N ARG A 43 -7.63 12.06 -7.72
CA ARG A 43 -9.07 11.70 -7.66
C ARG A 43 -9.58 10.92 -8.87
N ASN A 44 -8.71 10.27 -9.63
CA ASN A 44 -9.11 9.38 -10.73
C ASN A 44 -9.20 7.92 -10.24
N ASN A 45 -10.28 7.62 -9.52
CA ASN A 45 -10.42 6.35 -8.78
C ASN A 45 -10.50 5.13 -9.70
N ALA A 46 -11.22 5.21 -10.82
CA ALA A 46 -11.35 4.10 -11.76
C ALA A 46 -9.97 3.65 -12.28
N LYS A 47 -9.14 4.61 -12.71
CA LYS A 47 -7.79 4.34 -13.20
C LYS A 47 -6.84 3.90 -12.08
N ALA A 48 -6.97 4.48 -10.89
CA ALA A 48 -6.17 4.07 -9.74
C ALA A 48 -6.43 2.59 -9.36
N ILE A 49 -7.68 2.15 -9.37
CA ILE A 49 -8.08 0.77 -9.08
C ILE A 49 -7.46 -0.22 -10.08
N GLU A 50 -7.37 0.11 -11.38
CA GLU A 50 -6.66 -0.73 -12.36
C GLU A 50 -5.22 -1.00 -11.94
N TYR A 51 -4.50 0.05 -11.51
CA TYR A 51 -3.13 -0.09 -11.05
C TYR A 51 -3.02 -0.79 -9.69
N PHE A 52 -3.95 -0.55 -8.76
CA PHE A 52 -3.98 -1.26 -7.49
C PHE A 52 -4.19 -2.76 -7.67
N LYS A 53 -5.03 -3.19 -8.62
CA LYS A 53 -5.18 -4.62 -8.97
C LYS A 53 -3.86 -5.23 -9.46
N GLY A 54 -3.13 -4.52 -10.33
CA GLY A 54 -1.79 -4.93 -10.76
C GLY A 54 -0.79 -5.02 -9.60
N SER A 55 -0.88 -4.07 -8.66
CA SER A 55 -0.05 -4.04 -7.45
C SER A 55 -0.37 -5.20 -6.51
N ALA A 56 -1.65 -5.44 -6.24
CA ALA A 56 -2.13 -6.52 -5.37
C ALA A 56 -1.68 -7.88 -5.89
N LYS A 57 -1.84 -8.12 -7.20
CA LYS A 57 -1.37 -9.36 -7.85
C LYS A 57 0.13 -9.58 -7.65
N ALA A 58 0.96 -8.57 -7.93
CA ALA A 58 2.40 -8.69 -7.83
C ALA A 58 2.88 -8.88 -6.37
N TYR A 59 2.29 -8.18 -5.41
CA TYR A 59 2.59 -8.43 -4.00
C TYR A 59 2.07 -9.80 -3.54
N GLY A 60 0.91 -10.24 -4.00
CA GLY A 60 0.38 -11.58 -3.73
C GLY A 60 1.35 -12.67 -4.19
N GLU A 61 1.89 -12.55 -5.42
CA GLU A 61 2.95 -13.45 -5.90
C GLU A 61 4.18 -13.42 -4.99
N ALA A 62 4.65 -12.24 -4.58
CA ALA A 62 5.79 -12.10 -3.68
C ALA A 62 5.56 -12.75 -2.30
N LEU A 63 4.35 -12.64 -1.75
CA LEU A 63 3.98 -13.19 -0.45
C LEU A 63 3.93 -14.72 -0.43
N THR A 64 3.76 -15.37 -1.59
CA THR A 64 3.76 -16.83 -1.73
C THR A 64 5.14 -17.47 -1.91
N GLN A 65 6.20 -16.68 -2.04
CA GLN A 65 7.55 -17.19 -2.24
C GLN A 65 8.13 -17.75 -0.94
N GLU A 66 8.82 -18.90 -1.04
CA GLU A 66 9.49 -19.56 0.09
C GLU A 66 10.97 -19.87 -0.27
N PRO A 67 11.96 -19.25 0.40
CA PRO A 67 11.79 -18.19 1.40
C PRO A 67 11.33 -16.87 0.74
N ARG A 68 10.51 -16.11 1.47
CA ARG A 68 10.07 -14.80 1.01
C ARG A 68 11.27 -13.85 0.85
N GLY A 69 11.29 -13.09 -0.24
CA GLY A 69 12.33 -12.09 -0.48
C GLY A 69 12.42 -11.07 0.65
N ARG A 70 13.66 -10.70 1.05
CA ARG A 70 13.94 -9.79 2.18
C ARG A 70 13.12 -8.50 2.14
N THR A 71 12.98 -7.90 0.96
CA THR A 71 12.24 -6.63 0.79
C THR A 71 10.77 -6.74 1.14
N MET A 72 10.16 -7.90 0.90
CA MET A 72 8.74 -8.12 1.20
C MET A 72 8.48 -8.25 2.71
N ASN A 73 9.51 -8.58 3.50
CA ASN A 73 9.43 -8.63 4.97
C ASN A 73 9.53 -7.25 5.64
N PHE A 74 9.78 -6.17 4.89
CA PHE A 74 9.69 -4.83 5.46
C PHE A 74 8.23 -4.46 5.71
N GLN A 75 7.95 -3.89 6.88
CA GLN A 75 6.61 -3.44 7.27
C GLN A 75 5.95 -2.55 6.22
N SER A 76 6.69 -1.57 5.68
CA SER A 76 6.19 -0.71 4.60
C SER A 76 5.80 -1.46 3.31
N SER A 77 6.46 -2.59 3.01
CA SER A 77 6.11 -3.42 1.86
C SER A 77 4.80 -4.17 2.11
N LEU A 78 4.63 -4.71 3.32
CA LEU A 78 3.37 -5.33 3.75
C LEU A 78 2.23 -4.33 3.79
N ASP A 79 2.46 -3.11 4.27
CA ASP A 79 1.47 -2.02 4.28
C ASP A 79 1.01 -1.67 2.86
N LYS A 80 1.94 -1.45 1.93
CA LYS A 80 1.60 -1.22 0.51
C LYS A 80 0.82 -2.39 -0.08
N ALA A 81 1.21 -3.62 0.23
CA ALA A 81 0.53 -4.83 -0.24
C ALA A 81 -0.93 -4.88 0.26
N GLY A 82 -1.14 -4.70 1.56
CA GLY A 82 -2.46 -4.69 2.16
C GLY A 82 -3.36 -3.57 1.61
N ILE A 83 -2.83 -2.35 1.46
CA ILE A 83 -3.54 -1.23 0.83
C ILE A 83 -3.95 -1.58 -0.60
N ALA A 84 -3.04 -2.15 -1.39
CA ALA A 84 -3.34 -2.55 -2.76
C ALA A 84 -4.43 -3.63 -2.82
N MET A 85 -4.36 -4.63 -1.94
CA MET A 85 -5.35 -5.70 -1.83
C MET A 85 -6.73 -5.16 -1.47
N TYR A 86 -6.80 -4.20 -0.54
CA TYR A 86 -8.04 -3.53 -0.20
C TYR A 86 -8.68 -2.87 -1.43
N PHE A 87 -7.93 -2.07 -2.18
CA PHE A 87 -8.44 -1.43 -3.40
C PHE A 87 -8.74 -2.43 -4.54
N ALA A 88 -8.12 -3.60 -4.53
CA ALA A 88 -8.43 -4.70 -5.44
C ALA A 88 -9.70 -5.48 -5.04
N GLY A 89 -10.25 -5.25 -3.83
CA GLY A 89 -11.38 -5.98 -3.28
C GLY A 89 -11.01 -7.30 -2.58
N GLU A 90 -9.72 -7.56 -2.37
CA GLU A 90 -9.18 -8.76 -1.73
C GLU A 90 -9.14 -8.56 -0.20
N TYR A 91 -10.30 -8.38 0.43
CA TYR A 91 -10.39 -7.92 1.82
C TYR A 91 -9.76 -8.88 2.83
N ASP A 92 -9.92 -10.20 2.66
CA ASP A 92 -9.31 -11.19 3.57
C ASP A 92 -7.78 -11.15 3.50
N LEU A 93 -7.22 -11.01 2.29
CA LEU A 93 -5.78 -10.93 2.10
C LEU A 93 -5.23 -9.59 2.60
N CYS A 94 -5.97 -8.49 2.42
CA CYS A 94 -5.67 -7.20 3.05
C CYS A 94 -5.56 -7.35 4.57
N ILE A 95 -6.60 -7.90 5.22
CA ILE A 95 -6.64 -8.04 6.68
C ILE A 95 -5.48 -8.91 7.17
N LYS A 96 -5.23 -10.05 6.52
CA LYS A 96 -4.11 -10.94 6.89
C LYS A 96 -2.77 -10.22 6.78
N THR A 97 -2.52 -9.56 5.65
CA THR A 97 -1.23 -8.91 5.35
C THR A 97 -0.97 -7.71 6.26
N LEU A 98 -1.99 -6.90 6.55
CA LEU A 98 -1.84 -5.74 7.44
C LEU A 98 -1.72 -6.13 8.91
N ASN A 99 -2.37 -7.21 9.36
CA ASN A 99 -2.12 -7.74 10.70
C ASN A 99 -0.67 -8.24 10.83
N GLU A 100 -0.12 -8.87 9.79
CA GLU A 100 1.30 -9.24 9.74
C GLU A 100 2.21 -8.00 9.81
N ALA A 101 1.85 -6.92 9.10
CA ALA A 101 2.60 -5.67 9.11
C ALA A 101 2.63 -4.98 10.49
N MET A 102 1.48 -4.87 11.16
CA MET A 102 1.39 -4.18 12.45
C MET A 102 2.23 -4.85 13.55
N GLY A 103 2.36 -6.18 13.51
CA GLY A 103 2.97 -6.95 14.59
C GLY A 103 2.37 -6.61 15.96
N ASP A 104 3.20 -6.68 17.00
CA ASP A 104 2.75 -6.46 18.39
C ASP A 104 3.00 -5.04 18.92
N LYS A 105 3.75 -4.19 18.18
CA LYS A 105 4.40 -3.00 18.78
C LYS A 105 4.19 -1.68 18.04
N ASP A 106 3.76 -1.68 16.78
CA ASP A 106 3.76 -0.45 15.99
C ASP A 106 2.36 0.11 15.75
N LYS A 107 2.21 1.39 16.12
CA LYS A 107 1.04 2.23 15.86
C LYS A 107 1.04 2.72 14.40
N ILE A 108 1.02 1.80 13.44
CA ILE A 108 0.88 2.11 12.01
C ILE A 108 -0.60 2.35 11.72
N TRP A 109 -0.97 3.63 11.68
CA TRP A 109 -2.38 4.02 11.57
C TRP A 109 -3.02 3.60 10.24
N ASP A 110 -2.30 3.61 9.13
CA ASP A 110 -2.84 3.22 7.83
C ASP A 110 -3.18 1.74 7.80
N ALA A 111 -2.35 0.87 8.39
CA ALA A 111 -2.67 -0.54 8.53
C ALA A 111 -4.00 -0.75 9.31
N ALA A 112 -4.14 -0.13 10.49
CA ALA A 112 -5.36 -0.22 11.29
C ALA A 112 -6.60 0.32 10.55
N LEU A 113 -6.46 1.44 9.83
CA LEU A 113 -7.52 2.03 9.01
C LEU A 113 -7.98 1.06 7.92
N PHE A 114 -7.05 0.53 7.12
CA PHE A 114 -7.42 -0.33 6.00
C PHE A 114 -7.92 -1.71 6.44
N ILE A 115 -7.50 -2.21 7.60
CA ILE A 115 -8.14 -3.37 8.25
C ILE A 115 -9.60 -3.05 8.58
N ALA A 116 -9.87 -1.91 9.23
CA ALA A 116 -11.24 -1.53 9.59
C ALA A 116 -12.14 -1.37 8.37
N LEU A 117 -11.64 -0.72 7.32
CA LEU A 117 -12.35 -0.56 6.06
C LEU A 117 -12.63 -1.91 5.39
N ALA A 118 -11.65 -2.82 5.35
CA ALA A 118 -11.82 -4.16 4.80
C ALA A 118 -12.87 -4.99 5.58
N GLN A 119 -12.85 -4.95 6.91
CA GLN A 119 -13.88 -5.60 7.74
C GLN A 119 -15.27 -5.00 7.47
N GLY A 120 -15.34 -3.68 7.32
CA GLY A 120 -16.60 -2.98 7.03
C GLY A 120 -17.18 -3.36 5.68
N ARG A 121 -16.32 -3.53 4.67
CA ARG A 121 -16.71 -4.03 3.35
C ARG A 121 -17.16 -5.49 3.35
N LYS A 122 -16.69 -6.29 4.30
CA LYS A 122 -17.20 -7.64 4.54
C LYS A 122 -18.52 -7.67 5.33
N GLY A 123 -18.94 -6.53 5.87
CA GLY A 123 -20.16 -6.43 6.69
C GLY A 123 -19.97 -6.82 8.16
N ASP A 124 -18.73 -7.04 8.61
CA ASP A 124 -18.45 -7.40 10.01
C ASP A 124 -18.38 -6.13 10.88
N GLN A 125 -19.52 -5.74 11.44
CA GLN A 125 -19.64 -4.52 12.23
C GLN A 125 -18.75 -4.54 13.48
N GLU A 126 -18.71 -5.66 14.21
CA GLU A 126 -17.93 -5.75 15.45
C GLU A 126 -16.44 -5.63 15.17
N ALA A 127 -15.93 -6.39 14.19
CA ALA A 127 -14.52 -6.34 13.81
C ALA A 127 -14.14 -4.96 13.25
N THR A 128 -15.05 -4.30 12.52
CA THR A 128 -14.86 -2.94 12.02
C THR A 128 -14.67 -1.94 13.15
N LEU A 129 -15.58 -1.93 14.13
CA LEU A 129 -15.52 -0.99 15.25
C LEU A 129 -14.24 -1.21 16.08
N LYS A 130 -13.89 -2.47 16.35
CA LYS A 130 -12.65 -2.81 17.06
C LYS A 130 -11.39 -2.36 16.31
N ALA A 131 -11.37 -2.49 14.99
CA ALA A 131 -10.24 -2.04 14.18
C ALA A 131 -10.16 -0.50 14.09
N PHE A 132 -11.31 0.19 14.08
CA PHE A 132 -11.33 1.65 14.17
C PHE A 132 -10.85 2.16 15.53
N ASP A 133 -11.13 1.47 16.64
CA ASP A 133 -10.56 1.82 17.94
C ASP A 133 -9.02 1.75 17.89
N LYS A 134 -8.44 0.70 17.27
CA LYS A 134 -6.98 0.61 17.05
C LYS A 134 -6.43 1.79 16.22
N PHE A 135 -7.16 2.23 15.20
CA PHE A 135 -6.77 3.40 14.40
C PHE A 135 -6.74 4.68 15.24
N LEU A 136 -7.72 4.87 16.12
CA LEU A 136 -7.77 6.02 17.03
C LEU A 136 -6.64 5.96 18.07
N ASP A 137 -6.34 4.78 18.61
CA ASP A 137 -5.24 4.55 19.56
C ASP A 137 -3.85 4.76 18.96
N ALA A 138 -3.74 4.62 17.63
CA ALA A 138 -2.52 4.92 16.88
C ALA A 138 -2.18 6.42 16.85
N ASN A 139 -3.05 7.30 17.38
CA ASN A 139 -2.92 8.75 17.37
C ASN A 139 -2.57 9.28 15.96
N SER A 140 -3.38 8.87 14.99
CA SER A 140 -3.09 9.00 13.57
C SER A 140 -2.90 10.45 13.09
N SER A 141 -3.33 11.47 13.84
CA SER A 141 -3.35 12.88 13.43
C SER A 141 -4.05 13.13 12.08
N GLN A 142 -4.95 12.22 11.66
CA GLN A 142 -5.69 12.30 10.41
C GLN A 142 -7.05 12.98 10.62
N ARG A 143 -7.03 14.30 10.75
CA ARG A 143 -8.19 15.14 11.14
C ARG A 143 -9.47 14.85 10.33
N LEU A 144 -9.37 14.70 9.01
CA LEU A 144 -10.57 14.50 8.18
C LEU A 144 -11.20 13.14 8.46
N ILE A 145 -10.37 12.10 8.54
CA ILE A 145 -10.80 10.73 8.84
C ILE A 145 -11.40 10.66 10.24
N THR A 146 -10.72 11.19 11.26
CA THR A 146 -11.19 11.13 12.65
C THR A 146 -12.46 11.95 12.88
N SER A 147 -12.59 13.10 12.22
CA SER A 147 -13.83 13.90 12.24
C SER A 147 -15.00 13.13 11.64
N GLU A 148 -14.78 12.44 10.52
CA GLU A 148 -15.84 11.68 9.86
C GLU A 148 -16.23 10.44 10.66
N MET A 149 -15.26 9.72 11.24
CA MET A 149 -15.51 8.63 12.16
C MET A 149 -16.34 9.06 13.37
N ALA A 150 -15.99 10.19 14.00
CA ALA A 150 -16.75 10.73 15.14
C ALA A 150 -18.20 11.05 14.77
N ARG A 151 -18.44 11.44 13.51
CA ARG A 151 -19.77 11.72 12.97
C ARG A 151 -20.59 10.45 12.73
N VAL A 152 -20.01 9.42 12.11
CA VAL A 152 -20.79 8.26 11.61
C VAL A 152 -20.81 7.06 12.56
N LEU A 153 -19.75 6.81 13.32
CA LEU A 153 -19.64 5.59 14.13
C LEU A 153 -20.65 5.50 15.29
N PRO A 154 -21.05 6.60 15.97
CA PRO A 154 -22.14 6.53 16.94
C PRO A 154 -23.45 6.04 16.33
N GLY A 155 -23.75 6.47 15.10
CA GLY A 155 -24.95 6.02 14.38
C GLY A 155 -24.89 4.56 13.97
N VAL A 156 -23.71 4.05 13.57
CA VAL A 156 -23.51 2.60 13.33
C VAL A 156 -23.75 1.80 14.61
N LYS A 157 -23.20 2.25 15.75
CA LYS A 157 -23.37 1.60 17.06
C LYS A 157 -24.84 1.55 17.49
N GLN A 158 -25.63 2.57 17.12
CA GLN A 158 -27.06 2.68 17.45
C GLN A 158 -27.99 2.09 16.38
N GLY A 159 -27.44 1.61 15.25
CA GLY A 159 -28.22 1.11 14.12
C GLY A 159 -28.96 2.19 13.32
N THR A 160 -28.65 3.46 13.51
CA THR A 160 -29.28 4.59 12.78
C THR A 160 -28.55 4.94 11.48
N ILE A 161 -27.31 4.46 11.31
CA ILE A 161 -26.53 4.56 10.07
C ILE A 161 -26.13 3.15 9.66
N ALA A 162 -26.39 2.76 8.41
CA ALA A 162 -25.93 1.48 7.88
C ALA A 162 -24.40 1.45 7.82
N LEU A 163 -23.79 0.33 8.22
CA LEU A 163 -22.34 0.16 8.21
C LEU A 163 -21.73 0.53 6.84
N LYS A 164 -22.37 0.10 5.75
CA LYS A 164 -21.92 0.41 4.39
C LYS A 164 -21.81 1.93 4.13
N ASP A 165 -22.81 2.70 4.55
CA ASP A 165 -22.83 4.15 4.33
C ASP A 165 -21.77 4.87 5.16
N ALA A 166 -21.53 4.39 6.39
CA ALA A 166 -20.42 4.87 7.21
C ALA A 166 -19.06 4.58 6.57
N ILE A 167 -18.86 3.37 6.04
CA ILE A 167 -17.63 3.00 5.33
C ILE A 167 -17.44 3.86 4.08
N ASP A 168 -18.48 4.04 3.25
CA ASP A 168 -18.41 4.90 2.07
C ASP A 168 -17.99 6.34 2.43
N ALA A 169 -18.52 6.87 3.54
CA ALA A 169 -18.20 8.21 4.00
C ALA A 169 -16.75 8.33 4.53
N ILE A 170 -16.29 7.36 5.33
CA ILE A 170 -14.92 7.33 5.86
C ILE A 170 -13.90 7.14 4.72
N GLU A 171 -14.19 6.30 3.72
CA GLU A 171 -13.32 6.12 2.54
C GLU A 171 -13.15 7.41 1.75
N LYS A 172 -14.23 8.16 1.57
CA LYS A 172 -14.20 9.46 0.90
C LYS A 172 -13.26 10.43 1.64
N GLU A 173 -13.40 10.55 2.97
CA GLU A 173 -12.53 11.43 3.75
C GLU A 173 -11.11 10.86 3.90
N THR A 174 -10.92 9.55 3.79
CA THR A 174 -9.60 8.92 3.67
C THR A 174 -8.88 9.41 2.41
N GLN A 175 -9.55 9.37 1.26
CA GLN A 175 -8.99 9.92 0.04
C GLN A 175 -8.70 11.41 0.18
N HIS A 176 -9.66 12.16 0.73
CA HIS A 176 -9.53 13.59 0.92
C HIS A 176 -8.30 13.94 1.78
N GLN A 177 -8.09 13.20 2.88
CA GLN A 177 -6.93 13.33 3.74
C GLN A 177 -5.61 13.11 3.00
N PHE A 178 -5.53 12.06 2.18
CA PHE A 178 -4.32 11.81 1.37
C PHE A 178 -4.09 12.89 0.31
N VAL A 179 -5.15 13.36 -0.35
CA VAL A 179 -5.06 14.45 -1.33
C VAL A 179 -4.57 15.75 -0.67
N GLU A 180 -5.14 16.15 0.47
CA GLU A 180 -4.70 17.33 1.21
C GLU A 180 -3.25 17.19 1.69
N ASN A 181 -2.90 16.01 2.20
CA ASN A 181 -1.55 15.71 2.64
C ASN A 181 -0.54 15.89 1.49
N VAL A 182 -0.81 15.30 0.33
CA VAL A 182 0.06 15.47 -0.85
C VAL A 182 0.09 16.94 -1.28
N ALA A 183 -1.06 17.59 -1.45
CA ALA A 183 -1.11 18.99 -1.89
C ALA A 183 -0.34 19.95 -0.96
N ARG A 184 -0.38 19.69 0.35
CA ARG A 184 0.31 20.51 1.36
C ARG A 184 1.83 20.30 1.37
N TYR A 185 2.30 19.06 1.16
CA TYR A 185 3.68 18.67 1.47
C TYR A 185 4.53 18.25 0.27
N ASN A 186 3.93 17.94 -0.88
CA ASN A 186 4.65 17.40 -2.04
C ASN A 186 5.81 18.32 -2.45
N GLY A 187 7.05 17.82 -2.28
CA GLY A 187 8.27 18.55 -2.62
C GLY A 187 8.69 19.66 -1.67
N ARG A 188 8.14 19.76 -0.45
CA ARG A 188 8.57 20.74 0.58
C ARG A 188 9.55 20.10 1.57
N PRO A 189 10.86 20.42 1.50
CA PRO A 189 11.85 19.88 2.44
C PRO A 189 11.62 20.38 3.88
N GLY A 190 12.03 19.58 4.87
CA GLY A 190 12.14 20.02 6.28
C GLY A 190 10.85 20.07 7.11
N LEU A 191 9.66 19.87 6.52
CA LEU A 191 8.37 19.89 7.24
C LEU A 191 7.73 18.49 7.41
N ILE A 192 8.40 17.44 6.97
CA ILE A 192 7.88 16.07 6.90
C ILE A 192 8.81 15.15 7.70
N PRO A 193 8.29 14.28 8.57
CA PRO A 193 9.09 13.22 9.20
C PRO A 193 9.87 12.41 8.14
N ALA A 194 11.11 12.03 8.43
CA ALA A 194 11.96 11.34 7.47
C ALA A 194 11.33 10.05 6.91
N THR A 195 10.50 9.36 7.70
CA THR A 195 9.74 8.18 7.29
C THR A 195 8.72 8.47 6.19
N ASP A 196 8.15 9.67 6.19
CA ASP A 196 7.05 10.08 5.31
C ASP A 196 7.53 10.98 4.16
N ALA A 197 8.80 11.40 4.19
CA ALA A 197 9.44 12.11 3.09
C ALA A 197 9.42 11.24 1.82
N CYS A 198 9.62 11.86 0.64
CA CYS A 198 9.60 11.15 -0.64
C CYS A 198 10.61 9.97 -0.72
N GLY A 199 11.71 10.01 0.03
CA GLY A 199 12.68 8.91 0.13
C GLY A 199 12.42 7.93 1.27
N GLY A 200 11.39 8.18 2.09
CA GLY A 200 11.06 7.41 3.28
C GLY A 200 10.22 6.17 2.98
N ALA A 201 10.14 5.29 3.98
CA ALA A 201 9.42 4.03 3.91
C ALA A 201 7.90 4.21 3.70
N TYR A 202 7.35 5.36 4.09
CA TYR A 202 5.92 5.70 4.08
C TYR A 202 5.63 6.93 3.21
N TRP A 203 6.43 7.15 2.16
CA TRP A 203 6.36 8.35 1.30
C TRP A 203 4.94 8.69 0.82
N TRP A 204 4.09 7.68 0.59
CA TRP A 204 2.73 7.83 0.06
C TRP A 204 1.80 8.62 0.98
N ARG A 205 2.11 8.70 2.27
CA ARG A 205 1.32 9.49 3.23
C ARG A 205 1.34 10.98 2.92
N LYS A 206 2.42 11.49 2.31
CA LYS A 206 2.66 12.93 2.07
C LYS A 206 3.16 13.27 0.66
N ASN A 207 3.41 12.28 -0.21
CA ASN A 207 3.92 12.48 -1.56
C ASN A 207 3.14 11.65 -2.58
N SER A 208 2.99 12.17 -3.80
CA SER A 208 2.37 11.43 -4.92
C SER A 208 3.30 10.37 -5.52
N THR A 209 4.61 10.48 -5.28
CA THR A 209 5.65 9.60 -5.81
C THR A 209 6.85 9.57 -4.86
N PRO A 210 7.61 8.46 -4.79
CA PRO A 210 8.89 8.46 -4.12
C PRO A 210 9.91 9.33 -4.86
N CYS A 211 10.95 9.77 -4.16
CA CYS A 211 12.04 10.53 -4.76
C CYS A 211 12.83 9.68 -5.75
N THR A 212 13.18 10.25 -6.90
CA THR A 212 14.13 9.62 -7.82
C THR A 212 15.52 9.65 -7.19
N ARG A 213 16.16 8.48 -7.03
CA ARG A 213 17.50 8.33 -6.43
C ARG A 213 18.62 9.17 -7.11
N ASN A 214 18.34 9.85 -8.22
CA ASN A 214 19.30 10.65 -8.98
C ASN A 214 19.23 12.17 -8.73
N ALA A 215 18.34 12.68 -7.86
CA ALA A 215 18.23 14.11 -7.59
C ALA A 215 19.16 14.64 -6.48
N LEU A 216 19.96 13.77 -5.83
CA LEU A 216 20.84 14.12 -4.70
C LEU A 216 22.34 13.90 -5.01
N ARG A 217 22.73 13.95 -6.30
CA ARG A 217 24.15 13.85 -6.71
C ARG A 217 24.60 15.07 -7.51
N PHE A 218 24.23 16.28 -7.15
CA PHE A 218 24.91 17.48 -7.62
C PHE A 218 24.65 18.63 -6.63
N GLU A 219 25.41 18.64 -5.54
CA GLU A 219 25.99 19.85 -4.93
C GLU A 219 27.36 19.47 -4.35
#